data_AF-A0A661UGH4-F1
#
_entry.id   AF-A0A661UGH4-F1
#
_cell.length_a   1.000
_cell.length_b   1.000
_cell.length_c   1.000
_cell.angle_alpha   90.00
_cell.angle_beta   90.00
_cell.angle_gamma   90.00
#
_symmetry.space_group_name_H-M   'P 1'
#
loop_
_entity.id
_entity.type
_entity.pdbx_description
1 polymer ?
#
loop_
_entity_poly.entity_id
_entity_poly.type
_entity_poly.pdbx_seq_one_letter_code
_entity_poly.pdbx_strand_id
1 'polypeptide(L)'
;MKKNKIILLLFFSAAVLYGNISPKYPALFSDEKARENKVKLLNEKAMKQKTEAESWAHANNFQIRYEENGVLHEIIRIENNKPVYYITHNVNAAISSAANLVRNISPYNLNGTNIIVGVWDAGSVLSTHQEFDGRITVKDGSASHYHSTHVGGTIGAKGIVANAKGMAPSVKIDSYDWSSDEAEMAARAAATPNQTTKIYVS
;
A
#
# COMPACT_ATOMS: atom_id res chain seq x y z
N MET A 1 34.55 -46.36 -57.49
CA MET A 1 33.26 -46.85 -56.96
C MET A 1 33.26 -46.81 -55.43
N LYS A 2 32.65 -45.79 -54.83
CA LYS A 2 32.11 -45.81 -53.45
C LYS A 2 30.81 -45.00 -53.49
N LYS A 3 29.68 -45.67 -53.27
CA LYS A 3 28.34 -45.04 -53.24
C LYS A 3 28.13 -44.43 -51.85
N ASN A 4 28.14 -43.11 -51.74
CA ASN A 4 27.75 -42.43 -50.51
C ASN A 4 26.23 -42.34 -50.45
N LYS A 5 25.60 -43.03 -49.49
CA LYS A 5 24.18 -42.89 -49.18
C LYS A 5 23.99 -41.64 -48.33
N ILE A 6 23.26 -40.66 -48.86
CA ILE A 6 22.79 -39.49 -48.10
C ILE A 6 21.55 -39.93 -47.33
N ILE A 7 21.63 -39.94 -46.00
CA ILE A 7 20.48 -40.13 -45.11
C ILE A 7 19.93 -38.73 -44.80
N LEU A 8 18.73 -38.46 -45.29
CA LEU A 8 18.01 -37.22 -45.02
C LEU A 8 17.29 -37.35 -43.66
N LEU A 9 17.82 -36.72 -42.62
CA LEU A 9 17.17 -36.62 -41.31
C LEU A 9 16.18 -35.44 -41.34
N LEU A 10 14.88 -35.76 -41.37
CA LEU A 10 13.80 -34.80 -41.20
C LEU A 10 13.68 -34.41 -39.72
N PHE A 11 14.08 -33.19 -39.38
CA PHE A 11 13.80 -32.58 -38.08
C PHE A 11 12.33 -32.14 -38.04
N PHE A 12 11.48 -32.87 -37.32
CA PHE A 12 10.18 -32.36 -36.88
C PHE A 12 10.40 -31.40 -35.71
N SER A 13 10.30 -30.10 -35.96
CA SER A 13 10.20 -29.12 -34.88
C SER A 13 8.78 -29.16 -34.33
N ALA A 14 8.63 -29.66 -33.10
CA ALA A 14 7.39 -29.50 -32.36
C ALA A 14 7.33 -28.03 -31.90
N ALA A 15 6.48 -27.23 -32.55
CA ALA A 15 6.16 -25.90 -32.06
C ALA A 15 5.39 -26.07 -30.74
N VAL A 16 6.06 -25.80 -29.63
CA VAL A 16 5.40 -25.65 -28.32
C VAL A 16 4.60 -24.35 -28.38
N LEU A 17 3.30 -24.47 -28.61
CA LEU A 17 2.35 -23.38 -28.44
C LEU A 17 2.31 -23.02 -26.96
N TYR A 18 3.07 -22.01 -26.56
CA TYR A 18 2.82 -21.30 -25.31
C TYR A 18 1.45 -20.63 -25.46
N GLY A 19 0.42 -21.22 -24.86
CA GLY A 19 -0.86 -20.55 -24.69
C GLY A 19 -0.61 -19.25 -23.93
N ASN A 20 -0.88 -18.12 -24.58
CA ASN A 20 -0.97 -16.83 -23.89
C ASN A 20 -2.07 -16.96 -22.83
N ILE A 21 -1.68 -17.15 -21.58
CA ILE A 21 -2.56 -16.93 -20.45
C ILE A 21 -2.78 -15.43 -20.42
N SER A 22 -3.84 -14.96 -21.06
CA SER A 22 -4.29 -13.58 -20.89
C SER A 22 -4.42 -13.34 -19.39
N PRO A 23 -3.75 -12.32 -18.82
CA PRO A 23 -3.89 -12.04 -17.40
C PRO A 23 -5.37 -11.83 -17.11
N LYS A 24 -5.90 -12.63 -16.18
CA LYS A 24 -7.30 -12.60 -15.72
C LYS A 24 -7.67 -11.31 -14.98
N TYR A 25 -6.73 -10.37 -14.89
CA TYR A 25 -6.89 -9.08 -14.23
C TYR A 25 -7.23 -8.02 -15.28
N PRO A 26 -8.22 -7.15 -15.00
CA PRO A 26 -8.64 -6.14 -15.96
C PRO A 26 -7.45 -5.26 -16.34
N ALA A 27 -7.32 -4.99 -17.65
CA ALA A 27 -6.25 -4.20 -18.25
C ALA A 27 -6.11 -2.76 -17.70
N LEU A 28 -7.07 -2.31 -16.87
CA LEU A 28 -7.20 -0.96 -16.32
C LEU A 28 -6.02 -0.50 -15.45
N PHE A 29 -5.33 -1.40 -14.74
CA PHE A 29 -4.20 -1.05 -13.88
C PHE A 29 -2.84 -1.52 -14.42
N SER A 30 -2.84 -2.43 -15.38
CA SER A 30 -1.63 -2.89 -16.07
C SER A 30 -1.19 -1.92 -17.18
N ASP A 31 -2.14 -1.26 -17.85
CA ASP A 31 -1.83 -0.19 -18.80
C ASP A 31 -1.51 1.11 -18.05
N GLU A 32 -0.32 1.66 -18.28
CA GLU A 32 0.16 2.83 -17.56
C GLU A 32 -0.70 4.07 -17.84
N LYS A 33 -1.14 4.26 -19.10
CA LYS A 33 -1.90 5.46 -19.45
C LYS A 33 -3.32 5.43 -18.92
N ALA A 34 -3.97 4.26 -18.99
CA ALA A 34 -5.27 4.03 -18.38
C ALA A 34 -5.20 4.22 -16.86
N ARG A 35 -4.14 3.72 -16.22
CA ARG A 35 -3.91 3.90 -14.78
C ARG A 35 -3.73 5.37 -14.42
N GLU A 36 -2.91 6.13 -15.14
CA GLU A 36 -2.74 7.58 -14.92
C GLU A 36 -4.08 8.32 -14.96
N ASN A 37 -4.88 8.06 -15.99
CA ASN A 37 -6.20 8.68 -16.14
C ASN A 37 -7.13 8.29 -14.97
N LYS A 38 -7.09 7.02 -14.55
CA LYS A 38 -7.89 6.53 -13.44
C LYS A 38 -7.47 7.16 -12.12
N VAL A 39 -6.16 7.26 -11.84
CA VAL A 39 -5.60 7.94 -10.66
C VAL A 39 -6.07 9.39 -10.62
N LYS A 40 -5.99 10.11 -11.75
CA LYS A 40 -6.46 11.50 -11.83
C LYS A 40 -7.95 11.62 -11.47
N LEU A 41 -8.79 10.75 -12.06
CA LEU A 41 -10.23 10.74 -11.79
C LEU A 41 -10.55 10.42 -10.32
N LEU A 42 -9.84 9.46 -9.72
CA LEU A 42 -10.01 9.10 -8.31
C LEU A 42 -9.64 10.27 -7.40
N ASN A 43 -8.53 10.96 -7.69
CA ASN A 43 -8.08 12.10 -6.92
C ASN A 43 -9.07 13.28 -7.03
N GLU A 44 -9.53 13.60 -8.24
CA GLU A 44 -10.55 14.64 -8.46
C GLU A 44 -11.85 14.34 -7.71
N LYS A 45 -12.28 13.07 -7.72
CA LYS A 45 -13.45 12.61 -6.97
C LYS A 45 -13.24 12.78 -5.47
N ALA A 46 -12.11 12.33 -4.93
CA ALA A 46 -11.82 12.40 -3.50
C ALA A 46 -11.80 13.86 -3.01
N MET A 47 -11.09 14.74 -3.72
CA MET A 47 -11.02 16.18 -3.41
C MET A 47 -12.39 16.86 -3.47
N LYS A 48 -13.21 16.51 -4.46
CA LYS A 48 -14.57 17.02 -4.59
C LYS A 48 -15.43 16.58 -3.42
N GLN A 49 -15.44 15.28 -3.11
CA GLN A 49 -16.22 14.72 -2.00
C GLN A 49 -15.83 15.34 -0.66
N LYS A 50 -14.52 15.56 -0.46
CA LYS A 50 -14.00 16.19 0.74
C LYS A 50 -14.49 17.63 0.89
N THR A 51 -14.33 18.44 -0.16
CA THR A 51 -14.79 19.84 -0.19
C THR A 51 -16.31 19.94 0.07
N GLU A 52 -17.10 19.06 -0.55
CA GLU A 52 -18.55 18.99 -0.36
C GLU A 52 -18.92 18.61 1.08
N ALA A 53 -18.20 17.65 1.67
CA ALA A 53 -18.40 17.25 3.06
C ALA A 53 -18.05 18.36 4.06
N GLU A 54 -16.96 19.08 3.84
CA GLU A 54 -16.57 20.22 4.69
C GLU A 54 -17.61 21.33 4.62
N SER A 55 -18.05 21.68 3.40
CA SER A 55 -19.11 22.68 3.19
C SER A 55 -20.42 22.28 3.87
N TRP A 56 -20.83 21.00 3.74
CA TRP A 56 -22.00 20.46 4.40
C TRP A 56 -21.86 20.48 5.93
N ALA A 57 -20.70 20.10 6.46
CA ALA A 57 -20.43 20.08 7.90
C ALA A 57 -20.53 21.49 8.49
N HIS A 58 -19.95 22.49 7.84
CA HIS A 58 -20.07 23.89 8.23
C HIS A 58 -21.53 24.38 8.21
N ALA A 59 -22.27 24.08 7.14
CA ALA A 59 -23.67 24.50 7.01
C ALA A 59 -24.59 23.86 8.06
N ASN A 60 -24.25 22.66 8.54
CA ASN A 60 -25.06 21.90 9.49
C ASN A 60 -24.48 21.89 10.92
N ASN A 61 -23.45 22.71 11.20
CA ASN A 61 -22.75 22.79 12.49
C ASN A 61 -22.17 21.45 13.00
N PHE A 62 -21.60 20.64 12.09
CA PHE A 62 -20.84 19.44 12.43
C PHE A 62 -19.34 19.74 12.49
N GLN A 63 -18.63 19.06 13.40
CA GLN A 63 -17.17 19.06 13.40
C GLN A 63 -16.67 18.17 12.25
N ILE A 64 -15.82 18.72 11.39
CA ILE A 64 -15.22 17.98 10.26
C ILE A 64 -14.30 16.87 10.78
N ARG A 65 -13.53 17.18 11.82
CA ARG A 65 -12.54 16.28 12.42
C ARG A 65 -12.54 16.45 13.93
N TYR A 66 -12.68 15.36 14.67
CA TYR A 66 -12.72 15.36 16.13
C TYR A 66 -12.22 14.02 16.68
N GLU A 67 -11.79 14.02 17.94
CA GLU A 67 -11.34 12.81 18.63
C GLU A 67 -12.34 12.45 19.73
N GLU A 68 -12.69 11.17 19.80
CA GLU A 68 -13.57 10.61 20.83
C GLU A 68 -12.95 9.30 21.33
N ASN A 69 -12.69 9.19 22.64
CA ASN A 69 -12.10 8.00 23.27
C ASN A 69 -10.78 7.51 22.63
N GLY A 70 -9.93 8.43 22.17
CA GLY A 70 -8.65 8.08 21.51
C GLY A 70 -8.80 7.56 20.08
N VAL A 71 -10.00 7.66 19.51
CA VAL A 71 -10.29 7.39 18.10
C VAL A 71 -10.53 8.72 17.42
N LEU A 72 -9.79 8.98 16.35
CA LEU A 72 -10.02 10.14 15.51
C LEU A 72 -11.11 9.82 14.49
N HIS A 73 -12.04 10.75 14.34
CA HIS A 73 -13.11 10.72 13.37
C HIS A 73 -12.96 11.89 12.40
N GLU A 74 -13.13 11.62 11.11
CA GLU A 74 -13.13 12.67 10.08
C GLU A 74 -14.18 12.42 9.01
N ILE A 75 -14.98 13.46 8.70
CA ILE A 75 -15.96 13.39 7.61
C ILE A 75 -15.22 13.43 6.28
N ILE A 76 -15.44 12.42 5.45
CA ILE A 76 -14.79 12.28 4.13
C ILE A 76 -15.77 12.61 3.00
N ARG A 77 -17.03 12.24 3.16
CA ARG A 77 -18.08 12.48 2.15
C ARG A 77 -19.47 12.47 2.77
N ILE A 78 -20.43 12.95 2.01
CA ILE A 78 -21.86 12.88 2.35
C ILE A 78 -22.53 11.88 1.42
N GLU A 79 -23.29 10.94 1.98
CA GLU A 79 -24.11 9.98 1.24
C GLU A 79 -25.54 10.03 1.78
N ASN A 80 -26.52 10.23 0.89
CA ASN A 80 -27.94 10.30 1.26
C ASN A 80 -28.22 11.28 2.42
N ASN A 81 -27.58 12.45 2.37
CA ASN A 81 -27.64 13.49 3.42
C ASN A 81 -27.16 13.04 4.81
N LYS A 82 -26.26 12.04 4.87
CA LYS A 82 -25.59 11.57 6.08
C LYS A 82 -24.07 11.62 5.92
N PRO A 83 -23.32 12.03 6.96
CA PRO A 83 -21.87 12.02 6.91
C PRO A 83 -21.31 10.60 6.95
N VAL A 84 -20.30 10.35 6.12
CA VAL A 84 -19.48 9.14 6.17
C VAL A 84 -18.11 9.52 6.74
N TYR A 85 -17.69 8.75 7.75
CA TYR A 85 -16.45 9.00 8.48
C TYR A 85 -15.39 7.98 8.14
N TYR A 86 -14.13 8.44 8.10
CA TYR A 86 -12.99 7.59 8.39
C TYR A 86 -12.65 7.69 9.87
N ILE A 87 -12.24 6.55 10.43
CA ILE A 87 -11.89 6.41 11.84
C ILE A 87 -10.62 5.59 12.03
N THR A 88 -9.89 5.86 13.11
CA THR A 88 -8.63 5.19 13.41
C THR A 88 -8.81 3.90 14.22
N HIS A 89 -8.13 2.82 13.84
CA HIS A 89 -8.09 1.55 14.60
C HIS A 89 -6.71 0.89 14.56
N ASN A 90 -6.13 0.54 15.74
CA ASN A 90 -4.88 -0.23 15.78
C ASN A 90 -4.62 -0.95 17.13
N VAL A 91 -5.67 -1.34 17.88
CA VAL A 91 -5.46 -1.84 19.26
C VAL A 91 -4.75 -3.21 19.31
N ASN A 92 -4.84 -4.05 18.27
CA ASN A 92 -4.33 -5.44 18.31
C ASN A 92 -3.70 -5.98 17.00
N ALA A 93 -3.35 -5.14 16.01
CA ALA A 93 -3.05 -5.62 14.65
C ALA A 93 -1.83 -6.56 14.54
N ALA A 94 -0.88 -6.54 15.49
CA ALA A 94 0.28 -7.44 15.48
C ALA A 94 0.03 -8.82 16.13
N ILE A 95 -1.00 -8.99 16.96
CA ILE A 95 -1.12 -10.18 17.81
C ILE A 95 -1.44 -11.44 16.99
N SER A 96 -2.14 -11.30 15.86
CA SER A 96 -2.63 -12.42 15.06
C SER A 96 -1.71 -12.87 13.91
N SER A 97 -0.56 -12.22 13.70
CA SER A 97 0.29 -12.50 12.52
C SER A 97 1.36 -13.56 12.75
N ALA A 98 1.68 -13.89 14.00
CA ALA A 98 2.81 -14.75 14.38
C ALA A 98 4.16 -14.35 13.72
N ALA A 99 4.30 -13.08 13.31
CA ALA A 99 5.48 -12.59 12.59
C ALA A 99 6.78 -12.82 13.38
N ASN A 100 6.70 -12.86 14.72
CA ASN A 100 7.82 -13.17 15.59
C ASN A 100 8.44 -14.56 15.34
N LEU A 101 7.70 -15.53 14.80
CA LEU A 101 8.19 -16.89 14.54
C LEU A 101 9.02 -17.01 13.26
N VAL A 102 8.89 -16.05 12.34
CA VAL A 102 9.58 -16.06 11.03
C VAL A 102 10.55 -14.90 10.85
N ARG A 103 10.38 -13.84 11.64
CA ARG A 103 11.20 -12.63 11.63
C ARG A 103 12.59 -12.89 12.19
N ASN A 104 13.61 -12.79 11.33
CA ASN A 104 15.01 -13.04 11.67
C ASN A 104 15.26 -14.46 12.25
N ILE A 105 14.42 -15.43 11.89
CA ILE A 105 14.58 -16.82 12.29
C ILE A 105 14.82 -17.67 11.04
N SER A 106 15.91 -18.45 11.06
CA SER A 106 16.26 -19.38 9.98
C SER A 106 15.19 -20.49 9.85
N PRO A 107 14.82 -20.93 8.63
CA PRO A 107 15.41 -20.56 7.34
C PRO A 107 14.80 -19.29 6.69
N TYR A 108 13.72 -18.75 7.25
CA TYR A 108 12.88 -17.75 6.58
C TYR A 108 13.49 -16.34 6.58
N ASN A 109 13.95 -15.89 7.76
CA ASN A 109 14.54 -14.56 7.95
C ASN A 109 13.67 -13.40 7.39
N LEU A 110 12.34 -13.50 7.52
CA LEU A 110 11.39 -12.56 6.91
C LEU A 110 11.20 -11.32 7.78
N ASN A 111 11.93 -10.25 7.49
CA ASN A 111 11.93 -9.02 8.29
C ASN A 111 11.57 -7.76 7.49
N GLY A 112 11.18 -7.91 6.22
CA GLY A 112 10.83 -6.80 5.33
C GLY A 112 11.99 -6.14 4.60
N THR A 113 13.20 -6.70 4.64
CA THR A 113 14.33 -6.20 3.83
C THR A 113 13.93 -6.07 2.37
N ASN A 114 14.22 -4.90 1.78
CA ASN A 114 13.89 -4.53 0.39
C ASN A 114 12.40 -4.47 0.05
N ILE A 115 11.51 -4.44 1.05
CA ILE A 115 10.07 -4.26 0.86
C ILE A 115 9.68 -2.82 1.23
N ILE A 116 8.74 -2.26 0.45
CA ILE A 116 8.04 -1.01 0.74
C ILE A 116 6.61 -1.36 1.14
N VAL A 117 6.16 -0.81 2.26
CA VAL A 117 4.76 -0.84 2.69
C VAL A 117 4.20 0.57 2.63
N GLY A 118 2.99 0.72 2.09
CA GLY A 118 2.24 1.97 2.16
C GLY A 118 1.38 2.01 3.42
N VAL A 119 1.38 3.14 4.12
CA VAL A 119 0.50 3.41 5.27
C VAL A 119 -0.32 4.65 4.95
N TRP A 120 -1.64 4.46 4.79
CA TRP A 120 -2.65 5.50 4.68
C TRP A 120 -3.42 5.55 5.97
N ASP A 121 -3.33 6.65 6.71
CA ASP A 121 -3.94 6.77 8.03
C ASP A 121 -4.39 8.24 8.27
N ALA A 122 -4.70 8.61 9.50
CA ALA A 122 -5.15 9.95 9.88
C ALA A 122 -4.20 11.09 9.51
N GLY A 123 -2.94 10.79 9.25
CA GLY A 123 -1.85 11.71 8.93
C GLY A 123 -0.58 10.92 8.70
N SER A 124 0.58 11.57 8.68
CA SER A 124 1.84 10.85 8.46
C SER A 124 2.36 10.13 9.72
N VAL A 125 3.11 9.05 9.51
CA VAL A 125 4.00 8.47 10.52
C VAL A 125 5.06 9.51 10.86
N LEU A 126 5.37 9.69 12.16
CA LEU A 126 6.45 10.58 12.59
C LEU A 126 7.80 10.07 12.07
N SER A 127 8.29 10.69 10.99
CA SER A 127 9.48 10.24 10.27
C SER A 127 10.79 10.34 11.06
N THR A 128 10.80 11.19 12.09
CA THR A 128 11.93 11.41 12.99
C THR A 128 11.92 10.48 14.21
N HIS A 129 10.90 9.62 14.37
CA HIS A 129 10.83 8.73 15.53
C HIS A 129 11.96 7.69 15.50
N GLN A 130 12.64 7.52 16.64
CA GLN A 130 13.85 6.67 16.76
C GLN A 130 13.65 5.24 16.24
N GLU A 131 12.46 4.68 16.44
CA GLU A 131 12.14 3.30 16.02
C GLU A 131 12.19 3.09 14.51
N PHE A 132 12.14 4.15 13.70
CA PHE A 132 12.16 4.01 12.24
C PHE A 132 13.52 4.26 11.61
N ASP A 133 14.43 4.97 12.29
CA ASP A 133 15.83 5.12 11.86
C ASP A 133 15.95 5.56 10.38
N GLY A 134 15.13 6.55 9.98
CA GLY A 134 15.09 7.10 8.62
C GLY A 134 14.34 6.26 7.57
N ARG A 135 13.61 5.20 7.96
CA ARG A 135 12.87 4.32 7.04
C ARG A 135 11.46 4.81 6.67
N ILE A 136 11.06 5.99 7.10
CA ILE A 136 9.78 6.62 6.74
C ILE A 136 10.00 7.65 5.63
N THR A 137 9.20 7.57 4.57
CA THR A 137 9.08 8.61 3.56
C THR A 137 7.67 9.15 3.58
N VAL A 138 7.48 10.42 3.95
CA VAL A 138 6.16 11.10 3.86
C VAL A 138 5.93 11.52 2.41
N LYS A 139 4.78 11.17 1.83
CA LYS A 139 4.56 11.22 0.38
C LYS A 139 3.65 12.36 -0.09
N ASP A 140 2.76 12.84 0.79
CA ASP A 140 1.76 13.89 0.51
C ASP A 140 1.96 15.16 1.37
N GLY A 141 2.99 15.18 2.22
CA GLY A 141 3.30 16.34 3.08
C GLY A 141 2.39 16.49 4.28
N SER A 142 1.55 15.49 4.58
CA SER A 142 0.66 15.50 5.74
C SER A 142 1.41 15.63 7.06
N ALA A 143 0.79 16.35 8.01
CA ALA A 143 1.31 16.47 9.37
C ALA A 143 1.31 15.10 10.07
N SER A 144 2.29 14.86 10.93
CA SER A 144 2.39 13.59 11.65
C SER A 144 1.26 13.42 12.65
N HIS A 145 0.77 12.19 12.79
CA HIS A 145 -0.27 11.84 13.77
C HIS A 145 0.18 10.68 14.67
N TYR A 146 -0.24 10.68 15.93
CA TYR A 146 0.16 9.63 16.89
C TYR A 146 -0.38 8.26 16.48
N HIS A 147 -1.61 8.20 15.95
CA HIS A 147 -2.21 6.94 15.50
C HIS A 147 -1.42 6.35 14.31
N SER A 148 -1.14 7.16 13.29
CA SER A 148 -0.30 6.77 12.16
C SER A 148 1.07 6.28 12.63
N THR A 149 1.68 6.97 13.60
CA THR A 149 2.97 6.57 14.18
C THR A 149 2.87 5.22 14.89
N HIS A 150 1.79 4.96 15.62
CA HIS A 150 1.51 3.67 16.23
C HIS A 150 1.33 2.56 15.17
N VAL A 151 0.60 2.83 14.08
CA VAL A 151 0.44 1.91 12.93
C VAL A 151 1.78 1.59 12.28
N GLY A 152 2.57 2.62 11.97
CA GLY A 152 3.93 2.46 11.47
C GLY A 152 4.78 1.63 12.42
N GLY A 153 4.63 1.82 13.74
CA GLY A 153 5.32 1.06 14.78
C GLY A 153 4.97 -0.42 14.75
N THR A 154 3.67 -0.76 14.75
CA THR A 154 3.16 -2.13 14.62
C THR A 154 3.77 -2.85 13.41
N ILE A 155 3.91 -2.15 12.29
CA ILE A 155 4.45 -2.69 11.04
C ILE A 155 5.97 -2.81 11.10
N GLY A 156 6.68 -1.72 11.39
CA GLY A 156 8.08 -1.57 11.00
C GLY A 156 9.01 -0.98 12.06
N ALA A 157 8.61 -0.86 13.33
CA ALA A 157 9.53 -0.42 14.38
C ALA A 157 10.73 -1.37 14.52
N LYS A 158 11.94 -0.79 14.63
CA LYS A 158 13.22 -1.50 14.73
C LYS A 158 13.30 -2.37 15.99
N GLY A 159 12.64 -1.93 17.06
CA GLY A 159 12.74 -2.51 18.39
C GLY A 159 13.94 -1.98 19.16
N ILE A 160 14.24 -0.68 19.05
CA ILE A 160 15.21 -0.01 19.93
C ILE A 160 14.73 -0.17 21.38
N VAL A 161 13.45 0.10 21.59
CA VAL A 161 12.71 -0.41 22.75
C VAL A 161 12.18 -1.81 22.39
N ALA A 162 12.64 -2.83 23.11
CA ALA A 162 12.42 -4.23 22.73
C ALA A 162 10.93 -4.61 22.58
N ASN A 163 10.05 -4.06 23.42
CA ASN A 163 8.61 -4.30 23.36
C ASN A 163 7.89 -3.56 22.21
N ALA A 164 8.55 -2.61 21.54
CA ALA A 164 7.99 -1.87 20.42
C ALA A 164 8.26 -2.54 19.06
N LYS A 165 8.97 -3.67 19.01
CA LYS A 165 9.47 -4.26 17.76
C LYS A 165 8.36 -4.69 16.79
N GLY A 166 8.22 -3.98 15.68
CA GLY A 166 7.21 -4.19 14.64
C GLY A 166 7.43 -5.44 13.79
N MET A 167 6.36 -5.94 13.16
CA MET A 167 6.34 -7.22 12.42
C MET A 167 7.44 -7.38 11.37
N ALA A 168 7.83 -6.30 10.70
CA ALA A 168 8.83 -6.25 9.63
C ALA A 168 9.84 -5.10 9.88
N PRO A 169 10.81 -5.26 10.80
CA PRO A 169 11.65 -4.17 11.30
C PRO A 169 12.66 -3.62 10.28
N SER A 170 12.82 -4.27 9.11
CA SER A 170 13.70 -3.84 8.03
C SER A 170 12.95 -3.22 6.85
N VAL A 171 11.62 -3.08 6.95
CA VAL A 171 10.78 -2.52 5.89
C VAL A 171 10.96 -1.01 5.76
N LYS A 172 10.75 -0.48 4.55
CA LYS A 172 10.55 0.95 4.30
C LYS A 172 9.06 1.25 4.31
N ILE A 173 8.67 2.39 4.89
CA ILE A 173 7.27 2.82 4.94
C ILE A 173 7.12 4.10 4.13
N ASP A 174 6.29 4.03 3.09
CA ASP A 174 5.75 5.21 2.42
C ASP A 174 4.47 5.62 3.15
N SER A 175 4.46 6.80 3.77
CA SER A 175 3.38 7.28 4.62
C SER A 175 2.56 8.36 3.94
N TYR A 176 1.25 8.25 4.11
CA TYR A 176 0.22 9.09 3.54
C TYR A 176 -0.87 9.40 4.59
N ASP A 177 -1.59 10.48 4.41
CA ASP A 177 -2.93 10.63 4.97
C ASP A 177 -3.97 9.88 4.12
N TRP A 178 -5.19 9.74 4.63
CA TRP A 178 -6.24 8.95 4.00
C TRP A 178 -7.08 9.71 2.97
N SER A 179 -6.79 10.98 2.68
CA SER A 179 -7.71 11.86 1.95
C SER A 179 -7.84 11.48 0.48
N SER A 180 -6.76 10.95 -0.11
CA SER A 180 -6.68 10.51 -1.51
C SER A 180 -6.23 9.05 -1.64
N ASP A 181 -6.50 8.24 -0.60
CA ASP A 181 -6.03 6.86 -0.45
C ASP A 181 -6.23 5.98 -1.71
N GLU A 182 -7.43 5.94 -2.28
CA GLU A 182 -7.72 5.14 -3.48
C GLU A 182 -6.86 5.53 -4.67
N ALA A 183 -6.67 6.84 -4.89
CA ALA A 183 -5.88 7.36 -6.00
C ALA A 183 -4.39 7.05 -5.81
N GLU A 184 -3.90 7.21 -4.59
CA GLU A 184 -2.51 6.96 -4.22
C GLU A 184 -2.18 5.47 -4.25
N MET A 185 -3.03 4.62 -3.68
CA MET A 185 -2.89 3.16 -3.78
C MET A 185 -2.82 2.72 -5.24
N ALA A 186 -3.73 3.22 -6.09
CA ALA A 186 -3.71 2.93 -7.52
C ALA A 186 -2.42 3.41 -8.21
N ALA A 187 -1.85 4.54 -7.79
CA ALA A 187 -0.60 5.06 -8.33
C ALA A 187 0.64 4.26 -7.86
N ARG A 188 0.59 3.71 -6.64
CA ARG A 188 1.71 3.02 -5.99
C ARG A 188 1.73 1.51 -6.24
N ALA A 189 0.62 0.91 -6.60
CA ALA A 189 0.54 -0.52 -6.90
C ALA A 189 1.52 -0.93 -8.00
N ALA A 190 2.22 -2.05 -7.78
CA ALA A 190 3.03 -2.71 -8.80
C ALA A 190 2.11 -3.35 -9.85
N ALA A 191 2.37 -3.07 -11.12
CA ALA A 191 1.71 -3.70 -12.27
C ALA A 191 2.48 -4.93 -12.76
N THR A 192 3.78 -5.02 -12.47
CA THR A 192 4.65 -6.12 -12.89
C THR A 192 5.65 -6.51 -11.78
N PRO A 193 6.22 -7.72 -11.84
CA PRO A 193 7.35 -8.10 -10.98
C PRO A 193 8.53 -7.12 -11.12
N ASN A 194 9.36 -7.03 -10.09
CA ASN A 194 10.62 -6.24 -10.07
C ASN A 194 10.50 -4.71 -10.16
N GLN A 195 9.31 -4.13 -10.02
CA GLN A 195 9.14 -2.70 -9.78
C GLN A 195 9.54 -2.30 -8.34
N THR A 196 10.85 -2.15 -8.09
CA THR A 196 11.44 -1.90 -6.76
C THR A 196 10.98 -0.63 -6.05
N THR A 197 10.37 0.31 -6.77
CA THR A 197 9.81 1.55 -6.23
C THR A 197 8.31 1.48 -6.03
N LYS A 198 7.65 0.36 -6.32
CA LYS A 198 6.20 0.17 -6.20
C LYS A 198 5.85 -0.74 -5.03
N ILE A 199 4.58 -0.70 -4.62
CA ILE A 199 4.03 -1.54 -3.56
C ILE A 199 3.45 -2.79 -4.20
N TYR A 200 3.95 -3.95 -3.79
CA TYR A 200 3.42 -5.23 -4.26
C TYR A 200 2.14 -5.56 -3.52
N VAL A 201 1.09 -5.86 -4.28
CA VAL A 201 -0.19 -6.32 -3.75
C VAL A 201 -0.21 -7.84 -3.89
N SER A 202 -0.48 -8.55 -2.79
CA SER A 202 -0.57 -10.01 -2.76
C SER A 202 -1.84 -10.54 -3.39
#